data_AF-A0A5M6IUD8-F1
#
_entry.id   AF-A0A5M6IUD8-F1
#
_cell.length_a   1.000
_cell.length_b   1.000
_cell.length_c   1.000
_cell.angle_alpha   90.00
_cell.angle_beta   90.00
_cell.angle_gamma   90.00
#
_symmetry.space_group_name_H-M   'P 1'
#
loop_
_entity.id
_entity.type
_entity.pdbx_description
1 polymer ?
#
loop_
_entity_poly.entity_id
_entity_poly.type
_entity_poly.pdbx_seq_one_letter_code
_entity_poly.pdbx_strand_id
1 'polypeptide(L)'
;MATGSDPATDALWNARRAEIMRLLLQAGAKLAGRGAEVSQSNGWIFRAALGEFCVDATLNEPQFRWQAPDTLTVMPRAFRGGFHPLDRPAALRPAGVAFEPGTARLSEAGRATLGRVAAWLIDAMLEGPPAASAGTRDGASRPPRKPRGPNRTAWAARAAFRQGDARRGPDRRPG
;
A
#
# COMPACT_ATOMS: atom_id res chain seq x y z
N MET A 1 4.60 13.18 27.04
CA MET A 1 4.43 14.08 25.88
C MET A 1 3.42 13.43 24.96
N ALA A 2 2.18 13.90 24.97
CA ALA A 2 1.16 13.41 24.06
C ALA A 2 1.52 13.87 22.65
N THR A 3 2.02 12.96 21.82
CA THR A 3 2.11 13.13 20.36
C THR A 3 0.71 13.01 19.75
N GLY A 4 -0.26 13.74 20.31
CA GLY A 4 -1.59 13.87 19.77
C GLY A 4 -1.51 14.88 18.63
N SER A 5 -1.89 14.46 17.43
CA SER A 5 -2.12 15.40 16.35
C SER A 5 -3.10 16.49 16.79
N ASP A 6 -2.83 17.74 16.44
CA ASP A 6 -3.78 18.82 16.64
C ASP A 6 -5.07 18.52 15.83
N PRO A 7 -6.27 18.57 16.44
CA PRO A 7 -7.53 18.29 15.75
C PRO A 7 -7.74 19.08 14.45
N ALA A 8 -7.24 20.32 14.37
CA ALA A 8 -7.34 21.11 13.14
C ALA A 8 -6.46 20.53 12.02
N THR A 9 -5.27 20.03 12.36
CA THR A 9 -4.40 19.33 11.42
C THR A 9 -5.05 18.04 10.92
N ASP A 10 -5.63 17.24 11.81
CA ASP A 10 -6.34 16.00 11.43
C ASP A 10 -7.54 16.27 10.54
N ALA A 11 -8.34 17.29 10.86
CA ALA A 11 -9.48 17.70 10.05
C ALA A 11 -9.04 18.08 8.63
N LEU A 12 -7.96 18.85 8.50
CA LEU A 12 -7.40 19.24 7.20
C LEU A 12 -6.91 18.02 6.40
N TRP A 13 -6.22 17.07 7.03
CA TRP A 13 -5.78 15.84 6.37
C TRP A 13 -6.95 14.96 5.92
N ASN A 14 -7.99 14.82 6.75
CA ASN A 14 -9.20 14.11 6.38
C ASN A 14 -9.89 14.78 5.18
N ALA A 15 -9.99 16.12 5.17
CA ALA A 15 -10.57 16.87 4.05
C ALA A 15 -9.77 16.68 2.75
N ARG A 16 -8.44 16.69 2.82
CA ARG A 16 -7.55 16.42 1.68
C ARG A 16 -7.71 15.01 1.14
N ARG A 17 -7.81 14.01 2.03
CA ARG A 17 -8.10 12.62 1.64
C ARG A 17 -9.44 12.49 0.95
N ALA A 18 -10.48 13.12 1.51
CA ALA A 18 -11.81 13.12 0.92
C ALA A 18 -11.80 13.74 -0.49
N GLU A 19 -11.06 14.81 -0.71
CA GLU A 19 -10.96 15.44 -2.04
C GLU A 19 -10.27 14.53 -3.07
N ILE A 20 -9.15 13.89 -2.72
CA ILE A 20 -8.51 12.91 -3.62
C ILE A 20 -9.46 11.74 -3.90
N MET A 21 -10.12 11.21 -2.87
CA MET A 21 -11.03 10.08 -3.00
C MET A 21 -12.22 10.42 -3.89
N ARG A 22 -12.81 11.61 -3.73
CA ARG A 22 -13.89 12.11 -4.58
C ARG A 22 -13.49 12.10 -6.05
N LEU A 23 -12.28 12.56 -6.37
CA LEU A 23 -11.76 12.60 -7.74
C LEU A 23 -11.43 11.22 -8.30
N LEU A 24 -10.87 10.32 -7.49
CA LEU A 24 -10.66 8.92 -7.88
C LEU A 24 -11.99 8.20 -8.14
N LEU A 25 -13.01 8.43 -7.32
CA LEU A 25 -14.35 7.88 -7.54
C LEU A 25 -15.01 8.44 -8.80
N GLN A 26 -14.79 9.71 -9.13
CA GLN A 26 -15.24 10.29 -10.41
C GLN A 26 -14.56 9.62 -11.61
N ALA A 27 -13.27 9.28 -11.51
CA ALA A 27 -12.59 8.46 -12.51
C ALA A 27 -13.16 7.04 -12.56
N GLY A 28 -13.41 6.44 -11.39
CA GLY A 28 -14.04 5.12 -11.24
C GLY A 28 -15.44 5.06 -11.86
N ALA A 29 -16.25 6.11 -11.77
CA ALA A 29 -17.58 6.15 -12.39
C ALA A 29 -17.52 5.94 -13.92
N LYS A 30 -16.45 6.37 -14.58
CA LYS A 30 -16.21 6.10 -16.01
C LYS A 30 -15.98 4.61 -16.29
N LEU A 31 -15.34 3.91 -15.35
CA LEU A 31 -15.13 2.46 -15.41
C LEU A 31 -16.41 1.70 -15.05
N ALA A 32 -17.21 2.21 -14.10
CA ALA A 32 -18.50 1.60 -13.74
C ALA A 32 -19.48 1.57 -14.93
N GLY A 33 -19.48 2.62 -15.76
CA GLY A 33 -20.24 2.62 -17.02
C GLY A 33 -19.82 1.54 -18.03
N ARG A 34 -18.67 0.87 -17.80
CA ARG A 34 -18.18 -0.28 -18.57
C ARG A 34 -18.33 -1.61 -17.83
N GLY A 35 -19.09 -1.63 -16.73
CA GLY A 35 -19.32 -2.81 -15.91
C GLY A 35 -18.27 -3.08 -14.83
N ALA A 36 -17.39 -2.11 -14.53
CA ALA A 36 -16.43 -2.28 -13.45
C ALA A 36 -17.11 -2.16 -12.08
N GLU A 37 -16.74 -3.04 -11.15
CA GLU A 37 -17.09 -2.90 -9.75
C GLU A 37 -16.16 -1.88 -9.10
N VAL A 38 -16.73 -0.79 -8.55
CA VAL A 38 -15.96 0.27 -7.89
C VAL A 38 -16.30 0.30 -6.41
N SER A 39 -15.28 0.34 -5.57
CA SER A 39 -15.42 0.40 -4.12
C SER A 39 -14.39 1.33 -3.50
N GLN A 40 -14.69 1.77 -2.28
CA GLN A 40 -13.71 2.41 -1.41
C GLN A 40 -13.73 1.78 -0.02
N SER A 41 -12.61 1.85 0.69
CA SER A 41 -12.51 1.39 2.07
C SER A 41 -11.94 2.48 2.96
N ASN A 42 -12.70 2.84 4.00
CA ASN A 42 -12.34 3.77 5.07
C ASN A 42 -11.84 5.16 4.63
N GLY A 43 -12.10 5.57 3.38
CA GLY A 43 -11.57 6.83 2.82
C GLY A 43 -10.07 6.78 2.51
N TRP A 44 -9.44 5.61 2.56
CA TRP A 44 -8.00 5.41 2.35
C TRP A 44 -7.67 4.62 1.10
N ILE A 45 -8.59 3.79 0.63
CA ILE A 45 -8.35 2.90 -0.50
C ILE A 45 -9.47 3.10 -1.49
N PHE A 46 -9.11 3.50 -2.69
CA PHE A 46 -9.95 3.36 -3.88
C PHE A 46 -9.63 2.01 -4.52
N ARG A 47 -10.65 1.28 -4.97
CA ARG A 47 -10.47 0.05 -5.73
C ARG A 47 -11.49 -0.07 -6.85
N ALA A 48 -11.06 -0.56 -8.00
CA ALA A 48 -11.95 -0.96 -9.07
C ALA A 48 -11.53 -2.33 -9.62
N ALA A 49 -12.49 -3.10 -10.13
CA ALA A 49 -12.22 -4.36 -10.83
C ALA A 49 -13.10 -4.49 -12.08
N LEU A 50 -12.53 -4.99 -13.16
CA LEU A 50 -13.20 -5.23 -14.43
C LEU A 50 -12.67 -6.54 -15.03
N GLY A 51 -13.53 -7.55 -15.10
CA GLY A 51 -13.12 -8.89 -15.56
C GLY A 51 -11.99 -9.46 -14.69
N GLU A 52 -10.86 -9.78 -15.31
CA GLU A 52 -9.68 -10.30 -14.61
C GLU A 52 -8.76 -9.20 -14.05
N PHE A 53 -9.01 -7.93 -14.33
CA PHE A 53 -8.15 -6.83 -13.89
C PHE A 53 -8.70 -6.13 -12.66
N CYS A 54 -7.79 -5.67 -11.82
CA CYS A 54 -8.10 -4.89 -10.64
C CYS A 54 -7.05 -3.81 -10.45
N VAL A 55 -7.49 -2.63 -10.03
CA VAL A 55 -6.61 -1.54 -9.67
C VAL A 55 -7.00 -1.03 -8.30
N ASP A 56 -6.01 -0.58 -7.54
CA ASP A 56 -6.27 0.17 -6.33
C ASP A 56 -5.34 1.37 -6.19
N ALA A 57 -5.78 2.34 -5.40
CA ALA A 57 -4.97 3.48 -5.02
C ALA A 57 -5.11 3.65 -3.52
N THR A 58 -4.01 3.42 -2.80
CA THR A 58 -3.93 3.66 -1.37
C THR A 58 -3.40 5.07 -1.13
N LEU A 59 -4.15 5.85 -0.35
CA LEU A 59 -3.69 7.12 0.18
C LEU A 59 -2.87 6.82 1.42
N ASN A 60 -1.65 7.35 1.50
CA ASN A 60 -0.84 7.28 2.70
C ASN A 60 -0.49 8.67 3.16
N GLU A 61 -0.54 8.86 4.48
CA GLU A 61 0.09 10.01 5.09
C GLU A 61 1.60 9.91 4.85
N PRO A 62 2.28 11.02 4.52
CA PRO A 62 3.72 11.04 4.63
C PRO A 62 4.07 10.63 6.06
N GLN A 63 4.95 9.63 6.20
CA GLN A 63 5.47 9.18 7.50
C GLN A 63 6.11 10.35 8.29
N PHE A 64 6.37 11.45 7.58
CA PHE A 64 6.83 12.74 8.08
C PHE A 64 5.89 13.87 7.65
N ARG A 65 4.63 13.85 8.13
CA ARG A 65 3.61 14.89 7.83
C ARG A 65 4.07 16.34 8.08
N TRP A 66 5.08 16.53 8.94
CA TRP A 66 5.71 17.83 9.20
C TRP A 66 6.71 18.27 8.12
N GLN A 67 7.27 17.34 7.34
CA GLN A 67 8.21 17.64 6.25
C GLN A 67 7.50 18.02 4.95
N ALA A 68 6.28 17.49 4.74
CA ALA A 68 5.48 17.76 3.56
C ALA A 68 4.02 18.04 3.96
N PRO A 69 3.78 19.16 4.70
CA PRO A 69 2.47 19.44 5.29
C PRO A 69 1.38 19.59 4.25
N ASP A 70 1.70 19.98 3.01
CA ASP A 70 0.72 20.22 1.94
C ASP A 70 0.73 19.14 0.86
N THR A 71 1.16 17.91 1.17
CA THR A 71 1.23 16.82 0.19
C THR A 71 0.73 15.48 0.74
N LEU A 72 -0.21 14.84 0.03
CA LEU A 72 -0.60 13.45 0.28
C LEU A 72 0.10 12.51 -0.71
N THR A 73 0.51 11.33 -0.25
CA THR A 73 1.05 10.31 -1.15
C THR A 73 -0.07 9.39 -1.64
N VAL A 74 -0.14 9.20 -2.95
CA VAL A 74 -1.00 8.20 -3.59
C VAL A 74 -0.14 7.06 -4.08
N MET A 75 -0.51 5.83 -3.73
CA MET A 75 0.15 4.60 -4.13
C MET A 75 -0.77 3.78 -5.05
N PRO A 76 -0.75 4.06 -6.36
CA PRO A 76 -1.52 3.31 -7.35
C PRO A 76 -0.89 1.95 -7.68
N ARG A 77 -1.74 0.92 -7.80
CA ARG A 77 -1.36 -0.45 -8.14
C ARG A 77 -2.39 -1.07 -9.08
N ALA A 78 -1.96 -2.02 -9.89
CA ALA A 78 -2.76 -2.78 -10.81
C ALA A 78 -2.36 -4.26 -10.76
N PHE A 79 -3.34 -5.15 -10.84
CA PHE A 79 -3.21 -6.58 -10.63
C PHE A 79 -4.04 -7.34 -11.67
N ARG A 80 -3.61 -8.58 -11.92
CA ARG A 80 -4.40 -9.61 -12.60
C ARG A 80 -4.96 -10.60 -11.57
N GLY A 81 -6.18 -11.07 -11.76
CA GLY A 81 -6.93 -11.95 -10.84
C GLY A 81 -8.13 -11.31 -10.14
N GLY A 82 -8.58 -10.12 -10.56
CA GLY A 82 -9.67 -9.41 -9.89
C GLY A 82 -9.30 -8.96 -8.47
N PHE A 83 -10.24 -9.00 -7.52
CA PHE A 83 -10.02 -8.56 -6.13
C PHE A 83 -9.01 -9.41 -5.35
N HIS A 84 -8.67 -10.60 -5.85
CA HIS A 84 -7.67 -11.49 -5.27
C HIS A 84 -6.44 -11.55 -6.19
N PRO A 85 -5.39 -10.76 -5.92
CA PRO A 85 -4.26 -10.65 -6.82
C PRO A 85 -3.53 -12.01 -6.95
N LEU A 86 -3.45 -12.51 -8.17
CA LEU A 86 -2.67 -13.71 -8.50
C LEU A 86 -1.20 -13.37 -8.73
N ASP A 87 -0.94 -12.14 -9.16
CA ASP A 87 0.38 -11.64 -9.54
C ASP A 87 0.90 -10.53 -8.63
N ARG A 88 2.22 -10.29 -8.67
CA ARG A 88 2.82 -9.09 -8.09
C ARG A 88 2.24 -7.85 -8.78
N PRO A 89 1.79 -6.83 -8.04
CA PRO A 89 1.24 -5.63 -8.65
C PRO A 89 2.23 -4.97 -9.61
N ALA A 90 1.72 -4.56 -10.77
CA ALA A 90 2.29 -3.41 -11.45
C ALA A 90 1.96 -2.16 -10.62
N ALA A 91 2.94 -1.34 -10.33
CA ALA A 91 2.74 -0.11 -9.56
C ALA A 91 3.33 1.06 -10.33
N LEU A 92 2.55 2.11 -10.50
CA LEU A 92 3.13 3.42 -10.80
C LEU A 92 3.88 3.89 -9.53
N ARG A 93 4.96 4.65 -9.72
CA ARG A 93 5.72 5.20 -8.59
C ARG A 93 4.79 5.97 -7.65
N PRO A 94 5.00 5.89 -6.32
CA PRO A 94 4.26 6.72 -5.38
C PRO A 94 4.28 8.18 -5.81
N ALA A 95 3.11 8.81 -5.84
CA ALA A 95 2.92 10.14 -6.37
C ALA A 95 2.51 11.11 -5.25
N GLY A 96 3.27 12.18 -5.08
CA GLY A 96 2.93 13.27 -4.18
C GLY A 96 1.88 14.18 -4.81
N VAL A 97 0.70 14.26 -4.20
CA VAL A 97 -0.40 15.13 -4.60
C VAL A 97 -0.38 16.38 -3.74
N ALA A 98 -0.01 17.51 -4.35
CA ALA A 98 0.17 18.79 -3.68
C ALA A 98 -1.15 19.58 -3.55
N PHE A 99 -1.35 20.20 -2.39
CA PHE A 99 -2.48 21.07 -2.08
C PHE A 99 -2.04 22.53 -1.99
N GLU A 100 -3.00 23.44 -2.13
CA GLU A 100 -2.77 24.84 -1.75
C GLU A 100 -2.53 24.92 -0.23
N PRO A 101 -1.56 25.73 0.23
CA PRO A 101 -1.15 25.77 1.63
C PRO A 101 -2.31 25.96 2.60
N GLY A 102 -2.40 25.11 3.63
CA GLY A 102 -3.44 25.21 4.67
C GLY A 102 -4.86 24.89 4.21
N THR A 103 -5.06 24.40 2.97
CA THR A 103 -6.40 24.06 2.45
C THR A 103 -6.50 22.63 1.94
N ALA A 104 -7.73 22.17 1.71
CA ALA A 104 -8.01 20.90 1.02
C ALA A 104 -8.10 21.04 -0.51
N ARG A 105 -7.84 22.23 -1.07
CA ARG A 105 -7.88 22.46 -2.51
C ARG A 105 -6.59 21.94 -3.14
N LEU A 106 -6.72 21.11 -4.18
CA LEU A 106 -5.56 20.69 -4.97
C LEU A 106 -4.90 21.89 -5.64
N SER A 107 -3.57 21.96 -5.57
CA SER A 107 -2.79 22.87 -6.41
C SER A 107 -2.86 22.46 -7.87
N GLU A 108 -2.36 23.30 -8.78
CA GLU A 108 -2.23 22.93 -10.20
C GLU A 108 -1.39 21.67 -10.39
N ALA A 109 -0.22 21.62 -9.74
CA ALA A 109 0.65 20.44 -9.74
C ALA A 109 -0.04 19.21 -9.15
N GLY A 110 -0.83 19.38 -8.08
CA GLY A 110 -1.64 18.32 -7.49
C GLY A 110 -2.69 17.77 -8.43
N ARG A 111 -3.44 18.66 -9.13
CA ARG A 111 -4.42 18.28 -10.14
C ARG A 111 -3.77 17.51 -11.30
N ALA A 112 -2.65 18.01 -11.82
CA ALA A 112 -1.91 17.34 -12.88
C ALA A 112 -1.43 15.95 -12.45
N THR A 113 -0.89 15.82 -11.23
CA THR A 113 -0.43 14.54 -10.68
C THR A 113 -1.58 13.56 -10.51
N LEU A 114 -2.69 13.99 -9.91
CA LEU A 114 -3.84 13.12 -9.71
C LEU A 114 -4.49 12.71 -11.05
N GLY A 115 -4.48 13.61 -12.04
CA GLY A 115 -4.88 13.29 -13.41
C GLY A 115 -4.05 12.18 -14.04
N ARG A 116 -2.71 12.22 -13.89
CA ARG A 116 -1.82 11.14 -14.37
C ARG A 116 -2.07 9.81 -13.64
N VAL A 117 -2.30 9.85 -12.34
CA VAL A 117 -2.65 8.65 -11.56
C VAL A 117 -3.97 8.06 -12.05
N ALA A 118 -5.01 8.88 -12.22
CA ALA A 118 -6.31 8.43 -12.69
C ALA A 118 -6.26 7.84 -14.11
N ALA A 119 -5.54 8.51 -15.03
CA ALA A 119 -5.33 7.99 -16.38
C ALA A 119 -4.64 6.62 -16.34
N TRP A 120 -3.54 6.50 -15.59
CA TRP A 120 -2.82 5.23 -15.46
C TRP A 120 -3.70 4.10 -14.90
N LEU A 121 -4.55 4.38 -13.90
CA LEU A 121 -5.48 3.39 -13.34
C LEU A 121 -6.54 2.96 -14.36
N ILE A 122 -7.04 3.89 -15.18
CA ILE A 122 -7.99 3.59 -16.24
C ILE A 122 -7.33 2.73 -17.32
N ASP A 123 -6.16 3.13 -17.81
CA ASP A 123 -5.44 2.40 -18.85
C ASP A 123 -5.09 0.98 -18.38
N ALA A 124 -4.58 0.85 -17.14
CA ALA A 124 -4.28 -0.45 -16.55
C ALA A 124 -5.53 -1.34 -16.35
N MET A 125 -6.72 -0.75 -16.22
CA MET A 125 -7.97 -1.49 -16.14
C MET A 125 -8.46 -1.97 -17.50
N LEU A 126 -8.28 -1.14 -18.54
CA LEU A 126 -8.82 -1.38 -19.88
C LEU A 126 -7.89 -2.25 -20.72
N GLU A 127 -6.59 -2.02 -20.62
CA GLU A 127 -5.55 -2.66 -21.43
C GLU A 127 -4.79 -3.75 -20.65
N GLY A 128 -5.01 -3.80 -19.33
CA GLY A 128 -4.26 -4.62 -18.39
C GLY A 128 -3.07 -3.88 -17.79
N PRO A 129 -2.55 -4.37 -16.64
CA PRO A 129 -1.41 -3.73 -15.99
C PRO A 129 -0.20 -3.69 -16.93
N PRO A 130 0.53 -2.57 -17.01
CA PRO A 130 1.77 -2.55 -17.76
C PRO A 130 2.67 -3.65 -17.23
N ALA A 131 3.37 -4.35 -18.11
CA ALA A 131 4.32 -5.39 -17.73
C ALA A 131 5.18 -4.82 -16.59
N ALA A 132 5.03 -5.38 -15.38
CA ALA A 132 5.65 -4.82 -14.19
C ALA A 132 7.11 -4.59 -14.54
N SER A 133 7.59 -3.34 -14.39
CA SER A 133 8.98 -2.98 -14.72
C SER A 133 9.85 -4.11 -14.25
N ALA A 134 10.33 -4.91 -15.20
CA ALA A 134 11.09 -6.08 -14.86
C ALA A 134 12.32 -5.48 -14.18
N GLY A 135 12.41 -5.64 -12.86
CA GLY A 135 13.72 -5.65 -12.25
C GLY A 135 14.44 -6.78 -12.96
N THR A 136 15.17 -6.43 -14.02
CA THR A 136 16.02 -7.29 -14.84
C THR A 136 15.43 -8.69 -15.09
N ARG A 137 14.56 -8.81 -16.10
CA ARG A 137 14.37 -10.08 -16.83
C ARG A 137 15.54 -10.25 -17.81
N ASP A 138 16.75 -10.38 -17.28
CA ASP A 138 17.79 -11.12 -17.98
C ASP A 138 17.78 -12.52 -17.40
N GLY A 139 17.64 -13.50 -18.29
CA GLY A 139 17.46 -14.91 -17.98
C GLY A 139 18.65 -15.56 -17.27
N ALA A 140 18.79 -15.31 -15.97
CA ALA A 140 19.58 -16.13 -15.08
C ALA A 140 18.64 -16.93 -14.17
N SER A 141 18.58 -18.23 -14.41
CA SER A 141 17.96 -19.25 -13.58
C SER A 141 18.13 -18.95 -12.08
N ARG A 142 17.07 -18.48 -11.43
CA ARG A 142 17.08 -18.25 -9.98
C ARG A 142 16.92 -19.63 -9.31
N PRO A 143 17.88 -20.12 -8.50
CA PRO A 143 17.74 -21.41 -7.85
C PRO A 143 16.52 -21.41 -6.92
N PRO A 144 15.82 -22.55 -6.77
CA PRO A 144 14.60 -22.63 -5.97
C PRO A 144 14.87 -22.17 -4.54
N ARG A 145 14.14 -21.15 -4.10
CA ARG A 145 14.24 -20.64 -2.73
C ARG A 145 13.75 -21.71 -1.76
N LYS A 146 14.61 -22.12 -0.82
CA LYS A 146 14.23 -23.03 0.28
C LYS A 146 13.07 -22.41 1.09
N PRO A 147 12.11 -23.21 1.57
CA PRO A 147 11.01 -22.72 2.40
C PRO A 147 11.55 -22.06 3.68
N ARG A 148 11.08 -20.84 3.98
CA ARG A 148 11.32 -20.19 5.28
C ARG A 148 10.36 -20.78 6.32
N GLY A 149 10.67 -21.97 6.77
CA GLY A 149 10.13 -22.56 8.00
C GLY A 149 11.29 -23.07 8.86
N PRO A 150 11.20 -23.02 10.20
CA PRO A 150 12.20 -23.65 11.04
C PRO A 150 12.23 -25.15 10.72
N ASN A 151 13.35 -25.65 10.18
CA ASN A 151 13.51 -27.06 9.90
C ASN A 151 13.51 -27.88 11.21
N ARG A 152 13.28 -29.19 11.12
CA ARG A 152 13.25 -30.12 12.28
C ARG A 152 14.46 -29.94 13.22
N THR A 153 15.62 -29.56 12.68
CA THR A 153 16.85 -29.28 13.42
C THR A 153 16.70 -28.06 14.34
N ALA A 154 16.05 -26.99 13.90
CA ALA A 154 15.76 -25.81 14.71
C ALA A 154 14.74 -26.10 15.83
N TRP A 155 13.80 -27.01 15.60
CA TRP A 155 12.88 -27.50 16.64
C TRP A 155 13.57 -28.41 17.66
N ALA A 156 14.45 -29.30 17.22
CA ALA A 156 15.25 -30.16 18.10
C ALA A 156 16.19 -29.34 19.00
N ALA A 157 16.82 -28.29 18.45
CA ALA A 157 17.68 -27.38 19.22
C ALA A 157 16.90 -26.62 20.31
N ARG A 158 15.65 -26.20 20.03
CA ARG A 158 14.76 -25.57 21.02
C ARG A 158 14.29 -26.55 22.10
N ALA A 159 14.04 -27.81 21.75
CA ALA A 159 13.69 -28.85 22.72
C ALA A 159 14.86 -29.18 23.65
N ALA A 160 16.09 -29.26 23.11
CA ALA A 160 17.30 -29.49 23.89
C ALA A 160 17.61 -28.32 24.86
N PHE A 161 17.39 -27.07 24.44
CA PHE A 161 17.55 -25.90 25.31
C PHE A 161 16.60 -25.94 26.52
N ARG A 162 15.32 -26.30 26.32
CA ARG A 162 14.36 -26.49 27.44
C ARG A 162 14.74 -27.64 28.38
N GLN A 163 15.34 -28.72 27.87
CA GLN A 163 15.79 -29.84 28.70
C GLN A 163 17.09 -29.54 29.46
N GLY A 164 17.93 -28.62 28.97
CA GLY A 164 19.14 -28.15 29.65
C GLY A 164 18.85 -27.22 30.82
N ASP A 165 17.83 -26.38 30.69
CA ASP A 165 17.43 -25.41 31.73
C ASP A 165 16.78 -26.08 32.95
N ALA A 166 16.12 -27.24 32.75
CA ALA A 166 15.53 -28.03 33.84
C ALA A 166 16.56 -28.74 34.74
N ARG A 167 17.85 -28.79 34.36
CA ARG A 167 18.93 -29.41 35.17
C ARG A 167 19.70 -28.43 36.03
N ARG A 168 19.47 -27.12 35.90
CA ARG A 168 20.02 -26.09 36.78
C ARG A 168 18.95 -25.70 37.80
N GLY A 169 18.74 -26.60 38.78
CA GLY A 169 17.94 -26.30 39.95
C GLY A 169 18.53 -25.12 40.75
N PRO A 170 17.71 -24.42 41.56
CA PRO A 170 18.14 -23.26 42.31
C PRO A 170 19.11 -23.69 43.42
N ASP A 171 20.37 -23.29 43.30
CA ASP A 171 21.40 -23.52 44.31
C ASP A 171 21.07 -22.68 45.55
N ARG A 172 20.82 -23.37 46.66
CA ARG A 172 20.51 -22.76 47.97
C ARG A 172 21.81 -22.17 48.51
N ARG A 173 21.83 -20.86 48.78
CA ARG A 173 22.88 -20.25 49.60
C ARG A 173 22.77 -20.77 51.05
N PRO A 174 23.86 -21.14 51.72
CA PRO A 174 23.95 -21.04 53.17
C PRO A 174 24.53 -19.67 53.55
N GLY A 175 24.04 -19.15 54.69
CA GLY A 175 24.66 -18.04 55.42
C GLY A 175 25.84 -18.50 56.26
#